data_AF-A0A2V5WIA7-F1
#
_entry.id   AF-A0A2V5WIA7-F1
#
_cell.length_a   1.000
_cell.length_b   1.000
_cell.length_c   1.000
_cell.angle_alpha   90.00
_cell.angle_beta   90.00
_cell.angle_gamma   90.00
#
_symmetry.space_group_name_H-M   'P 1'
#
loop_
_entity.id
_entity.type
_entity.pdbx_description
1 polymer ?
#
loop_
_entity_poly.entity_id
_entity_poly.type
_entity_poly.pdbx_seq_one_letter_code
_entity_poly.pdbx_strand_id
1 'polypeptide(L)'
;MSASSRSFAACRMCACSALRRASRAVTQHYEKHFRSSGLRATQFTVLATLAQTGPLSISELSAQLGLDRTTLSRTLRLIEDQGWISACPHDDERVRKMTLTPKGLNKASTALTVWKRADVSVEPILRRFGLQSRPMVLTK
;
A
#
# COMPACT_ATOMS: atom_id res chain seq x y z
N MET A 1 -41.95 -3.27 -9.15
CA MET A 1 -40.63 -3.26 -8.47
C MET A 1 -40.86 -3.03 -6.97
N SER A 2 -40.63 -4.04 -6.14
CA SER A 2 -40.91 -4.02 -4.68
C SER A 2 -40.05 -2.99 -3.94
N ALA A 3 -40.59 -2.41 -2.86
CA ALA A 3 -39.90 -1.48 -1.96
C ALA A 3 -38.56 -2.03 -1.44
N SER A 4 -38.48 -3.35 -1.19
CA SER A 4 -37.26 -4.02 -0.73
C SER A 4 -36.11 -3.95 -1.74
N SER A 5 -36.39 -3.98 -3.04
CA SER A 5 -35.35 -3.91 -4.09
C SER A 5 -34.71 -2.52 -4.18
N ARG A 6 -35.41 -1.45 -3.79
CA ARG A 6 -34.85 -0.09 -3.72
C ARG A 6 -33.93 0.08 -2.52
N SER A 7 -34.25 -0.54 -1.38
CA SER A 7 -33.39 -0.52 -0.19
C SER A 7 -32.00 -1.11 -0.45
N PHE A 8 -31.92 -2.24 -1.19
CA PHE A 8 -30.63 -2.81 -1.59
C PHE A 8 -29.89 -1.98 -2.66
N ALA A 9 -30.59 -1.16 -3.44
CA ALA A 9 -29.94 -0.25 -4.39
C ALA A 9 -29.14 0.84 -3.69
N ALA A 10 -29.62 1.34 -2.55
CA ALA A 10 -28.90 2.30 -1.71
C ALA A 10 -27.58 1.70 -1.17
N CYS A 11 -27.54 0.41 -0.83
CA CYS A 11 -26.30 -0.27 -0.41
C CYS A 11 -25.21 -0.26 -1.50
N ARG A 12 -25.57 -0.27 -2.79
CA ARG A 12 -24.59 -0.19 -3.89
C ARG A 12 -23.99 1.21 -4.06
N MET A 13 -24.72 2.23 -3.62
CA MET A 13 -24.34 3.63 -3.76
C MET A 13 -23.83 4.25 -2.46
N CYS A 14 -23.84 3.50 -1.35
CA CYS A 14 -23.34 4.00 -0.08
C CYS A 14 -21.83 4.28 -0.10
N ALA A 15 -21.37 5.10 0.84
CA ALA A 15 -19.98 5.52 0.94
C ALA A 15 -19.00 4.33 1.05
N CYS A 16 -19.33 3.30 1.84
CA CYS A 16 -18.51 2.10 1.97
C CYS A 16 -18.29 1.39 0.61
N SER A 17 -19.36 1.20 -0.15
CA SER A 17 -19.30 0.59 -1.49
C SER A 17 -18.53 1.47 -2.48
N ALA A 18 -18.68 2.81 -2.40
CA ALA A 18 -17.92 3.74 -3.22
C ALA A 18 -16.41 3.68 -2.92
N LEU A 19 -16.02 3.74 -1.65
CA LEU A 19 -14.62 3.70 -1.22
C LEU A 19 -13.95 2.36 -1.54
N ARG A 20 -14.64 1.23 -1.34
CA ARG A 20 -14.10 -0.09 -1.72
C ARG A 20 -13.86 -0.20 -3.22
N ARG A 21 -14.77 0.33 -4.05
CA ARG A 21 -14.59 0.36 -5.52
C ARG A 21 -13.45 1.29 -5.93
N ALA A 22 -13.34 2.47 -5.32
CA ALA A 22 -12.25 3.41 -5.58
C ALA A 22 -10.91 2.80 -5.21
N SER A 23 -10.77 2.29 -3.97
CA SER A 23 -9.57 1.61 -3.48
C SER A 23 -9.17 0.46 -4.40
N ARG A 24 -10.10 -0.43 -4.77
CA ARG A 24 -9.80 -1.54 -5.68
C ARG A 24 -9.33 -1.07 -7.06
N ALA A 25 -9.97 -0.05 -7.63
CA ALA A 25 -9.60 0.48 -8.95
C ALA A 25 -8.20 1.10 -8.93
N VAL A 26 -7.90 1.89 -7.89
CA VAL A 26 -6.59 2.49 -7.67
C VAL A 26 -5.54 1.41 -7.45
N THR A 27 -5.75 0.45 -6.55
CA THR A 27 -4.80 -0.65 -6.32
C THR A 27 -4.53 -1.43 -7.61
N GLN A 28 -5.56 -1.77 -8.39
CA GLN A 28 -5.37 -2.46 -9.67
C GLN A 28 -4.55 -1.66 -10.67
N HIS A 29 -4.68 -0.34 -10.67
CA HIS A 29 -3.86 0.55 -11.49
C HIS A 29 -2.38 0.41 -11.11
N TYR A 30 -2.03 0.62 -9.85
CA TYR A 30 -0.64 0.45 -9.40
C TYR A 30 -0.13 -0.98 -9.66
N GLU A 31 -0.91 -2.02 -9.33
CA GLU A 31 -0.52 -3.42 -9.58
C GLU A 31 -0.21 -3.70 -11.07
N LYS A 32 -0.92 -3.06 -12.01
CA LYS A 32 -0.61 -3.20 -13.45
C LYS A 32 0.77 -2.63 -13.78
N HIS A 33 1.12 -1.47 -13.25
CA HIS A 33 2.45 -0.88 -13.45
C HIS A 33 3.55 -1.72 -12.82
N PHE A 34 3.28 -2.29 -11.64
CA PHE A 34 4.23 -3.09 -10.88
C PHE A 34 4.45 -4.51 -11.42
N ARG A 35 3.58 -5.01 -12.31
CA ARG A 35 3.64 -6.39 -12.82
C ARG A 35 5.01 -6.81 -13.36
N SER A 36 5.72 -5.95 -14.06
CA SER A 36 7.05 -6.26 -14.65
C SER A 36 8.22 -6.01 -13.70
N SER A 37 8.01 -5.35 -12.56
CA SER A 37 9.09 -5.04 -11.61
C SER A 37 9.38 -6.18 -10.63
N GLY A 38 8.56 -7.24 -10.63
CA GLY A 38 8.66 -8.33 -9.66
C GLY A 38 8.29 -7.90 -8.23
N LEU A 39 7.57 -6.79 -8.10
CA LEU A 39 7.02 -6.27 -6.84
C LEU A 39 5.51 -6.14 -6.98
N ARG A 40 4.79 -6.24 -5.86
CA ARG A 40 3.42 -5.72 -5.74
C ARG A 40 3.43 -4.29 -5.23
N ALA A 41 2.37 -3.54 -5.50
CA ALA A 41 2.25 -2.16 -5.02
C ALA A 41 2.28 -2.11 -3.48
N THR A 42 1.60 -3.03 -2.81
CA THR A 42 1.60 -3.14 -1.34
C THR A 42 2.99 -3.47 -0.76
N GLN A 43 3.77 -4.30 -1.46
CA GLN A 43 5.15 -4.60 -1.03
C GLN A 43 6.02 -3.36 -1.15
N PHE A 44 5.89 -2.63 -2.26
CA PHE A 44 6.59 -1.37 -2.47
C PHE A 44 6.25 -0.34 -1.38
N THR A 45 4.97 -0.18 -1.01
CA THR A 45 4.59 0.78 0.04
C THR A 45 5.24 0.43 1.38
N VAL A 46 5.35 -0.85 1.74
CA VAL A 46 6.07 -1.27 2.97
C VAL A 46 7.55 -0.88 2.89
N LEU A 47 8.23 -1.20 1.78
CA LEU A 47 9.65 -0.88 1.60
C LEU A 47 9.88 0.64 1.64
N ALA A 48 9.03 1.40 0.96
CA ALA A 48 9.11 2.86 0.90
C ALA A 48 8.86 3.49 2.29
N THR A 49 7.91 2.98 3.07
CA THR A 49 7.68 3.44 4.44
C THR A 49 8.91 3.19 5.31
N LEU A 50 9.45 1.97 5.32
CA LEU A 50 10.66 1.65 6.09
C LEU A 50 11.88 2.49 5.66
N ALA A 51 12.00 2.82 4.37
CA ALA A 51 13.05 3.70 3.87
C ALA A 51 12.93 5.13 4.42
N GLN A 52 11.72 5.63 4.65
CA GLN A 52 11.45 7.00 5.12
C GLN A 52 11.49 7.12 6.65
N THR A 53 11.01 6.10 7.37
CA THR A 53 10.81 6.18 8.82
C THR A 53 11.83 5.39 9.63
N GLY A 54 12.60 4.51 8.98
CA GLY A 54 13.44 3.54 9.67
C GLY A 54 12.64 2.34 10.22
N PRO A 55 13.19 1.61 11.20
CA PRO A 55 12.62 0.35 11.66
C PRO A 55 11.25 0.50 12.33
N LEU A 56 10.28 -0.32 11.93
CA LEU A 56 8.92 -0.31 12.48
C LEU A 56 8.42 -1.72 12.82
N SER A 57 7.62 -1.82 13.87
CA SER A 57 6.84 -3.02 14.19
C SER A 57 5.68 -3.21 13.20
N ILE A 58 5.11 -4.42 13.18
CA ILE A 58 3.91 -4.71 12.37
C ILE A 58 2.72 -3.80 12.76
N SER A 59 2.60 -3.44 14.03
CA SER A 59 1.53 -2.57 14.53
C SER A 59 1.67 -1.15 14.00
N GLU A 60 2.90 -0.62 14.00
CA GLU A 60 3.20 0.72 13.47
C GLU A 60 3.01 0.76 11.95
N LEU A 61 3.51 -0.25 11.23
CA LEU A 61 3.29 -0.38 9.78
C LEU A 61 1.80 -0.49 9.43
N SER A 62 1.04 -1.27 10.19
CA SER A 62 -0.42 -1.40 10.02
C SER A 62 -1.12 -0.06 10.17
N ALA A 63 -0.77 0.71 11.21
CA ALA A 63 -1.32 2.03 11.45
C ALA A 63 -0.96 3.04 10.35
N GLN A 64 0.30 3.06 9.90
CA GLN A 64 0.74 3.99 8.85
C GLN A 64 0.16 3.67 7.47
N LEU A 65 0.05 2.39 7.12
CA LEU A 65 -0.39 1.95 5.80
C LEU A 65 -1.91 1.77 5.70
N GLY A 66 -2.63 1.82 6.82
CA GLY A 66 -4.06 1.49 6.86
C GLY A 66 -4.36 0.04 6.47
N LEU A 67 -3.40 -0.86 6.66
CA LEU A 67 -3.52 -2.28 6.34
C LEU A 67 -3.85 -3.06 7.60
N ASP A 68 -4.71 -4.06 7.47
CA ASP A 68 -4.96 -5.00 8.55
C ASP A 68 -3.71 -5.88 8.81
N ARG A 69 -3.57 -6.34 10.05
CA ARG A 69 -2.37 -7.08 10.50
C ARG A 69 -2.19 -8.42 9.78
N THR A 70 -3.26 -9.09 9.35
CA THR A 70 -3.13 -10.41 8.70
C THR A 70 -2.66 -10.28 7.25
N THR A 71 -3.14 -9.26 6.53
CA THR A 71 -2.61 -8.88 5.21
C THR A 71 -1.15 -8.46 5.30
N LEU A 72 -0.82 -7.65 6.32
CA LEU A 72 0.54 -7.14 6.48
C LEU A 72 1.52 -8.23 6.90
N SER A 73 1.16 -9.13 7.82
CA SER A 73 2.06 -10.21 8.27
C SER A 73 2.47 -11.13 7.11
N ARG A 74 1.53 -11.48 6.23
CA ARG A 74 1.82 -12.25 5.01
C ARG A 74 2.74 -11.48 4.07
N THR A 75 2.50 -10.18 3.89
CA THR A 75 3.33 -9.32 3.04
C THR A 75 4.75 -9.24 3.56
N LEU A 76 4.91 -9.02 4.87
CA LEU A 76 6.21 -8.94 5.55
C LEU A 76 7.01 -10.24 5.39
N ARG A 77 6.39 -11.40 5.64
CA ARG A 77 7.05 -12.69 5.44
C ARG A 77 7.59 -12.84 4.02
N LEU A 78 6.76 -12.51 3.02
CA LEU A 78 7.17 -12.63 1.61
C LEU A 78 8.37 -11.73 1.26
N ILE A 79 8.43 -10.50 1.77
CA ILE A 79 9.54 -9.58 1.46
C ILE A 79 10.77 -9.82 2.35
N GLU A 80 10.58 -10.41 3.52
CA GLU A 80 11.65 -10.91 4.38
C GLU A 80 12.33 -12.13 3.75
N ASP A 81 11.57 -13.09 3.22
CA ASP A 81 12.10 -14.26 2.49
C ASP A 81 12.91 -13.84 1.24
N GLN A 82 12.56 -12.71 0.62
CA GLN A 82 13.33 -12.12 -0.47
C GLN A 82 14.62 -11.39 -0.01
N GLY A 83 14.81 -11.25 1.30
CA GLY A 83 15.91 -10.52 1.92
C GLY A 83 15.82 -9.00 1.72
N TRP A 84 14.63 -8.44 1.48
CA TRP A 84 14.43 -7.00 1.33
C TRP A 84 14.23 -6.28 2.68
N ILE A 85 13.76 -7.02 3.68
CA ILE A 85 13.70 -6.55 5.06
C ILE A 85 14.34 -7.59 5.98
N SER A 86 14.68 -7.17 7.18
CA SER A 86 15.13 -8.04 8.26
C SER A 86 14.60 -7.55 9.59
N ALA A 87 14.48 -8.47 10.56
CA ALA A 87 14.19 -8.08 11.94
C ALA A 87 15.38 -7.32 12.55
N CYS A 88 15.08 -6.25 13.28
CA CYS A 88 16.03 -5.59 14.17
C CYS A 88 15.97 -6.21 15.56
N PRO A 89 17.12 -6.34 16.26
CA PRO A 89 17.13 -6.56 17.69
C PRO A 89 16.34 -5.46 18.41
N HIS A 90 15.58 -5.84 19.42
CA HIS A 90 14.85 -4.93 20.30
C HIS A 90 14.95 -5.48 21.72
N ASP A 91 15.05 -4.59 22.71
CA ASP A 91 15.20 -4.98 24.13
C ASP A 91 14.02 -5.81 24.65
N ASP A 92 12.84 -5.56 24.09
CA ASP A 92 11.68 -6.42 24.25
C ASP A 92 11.59 -7.43 23.09
N GLU A 93 11.92 -8.69 23.37
CA GLU A 93 11.86 -9.81 22.42
C GLU A 93 10.46 -10.02 21.81
N ARG A 94 9.41 -9.49 22.44
CA ARG A 94 8.03 -9.56 21.94
C ARG A 94 7.76 -8.56 20.83
N VAL A 95 8.59 -7.52 20.70
CA VAL A 95 8.43 -6.44 19.70
C VAL A 95 9.43 -6.63 18.56
N ARG A 96 9.02 -7.41 17.57
CA ARG A 96 9.81 -7.60 16.34
C ARG A 96 9.64 -6.39 15.41
N LYS A 97 10.62 -5.48 15.42
CA LYS A 97 10.71 -4.38 14.43
C LYS A 97 11.38 -4.87 13.15
N MET A 98 10.88 -4.43 12.01
CA MET A 98 11.44 -4.70 10.69
C MET A 98 12.19 -3.48 10.20
N THR A 99 13.36 -3.70 9.60
CA THR A 99 14.13 -2.67 8.91
C THR A 99 14.36 -3.06 7.46
N LEU A 100 14.67 -2.06 6.65
CA LEU A 100 15.04 -2.24 5.26
C LEU A 100 16.49 -2.73 5.17
N THR A 101 16.75 -3.76 4.35
CA THR A 101 18.13 -4.18 4.05
C THR A 101 18.71 -3.34 2.92
N PRO A 102 20.04 -3.37 2.67
CA PRO A 102 20.63 -2.75 1.48
C PRO A 102 20.02 -3.28 0.17
N LYS A 103 19.70 -4.58 0.12
CA LYS A 103 19.01 -5.21 -1.03
C LYS A 103 17.59 -4.65 -1.20
N GLY A 104 16.85 -4.49 -0.10
CA GLY A 104 15.53 -3.88 -0.11
C GLY A 104 15.52 -2.42 -0.53
N LEU A 105 16.52 -1.65 -0.08
CA LEU A 105 16.69 -0.25 -0.48
C LEU A 105 16.93 -0.14 -1.98
N ASN A 106 17.84 -0.93 -2.55
CA ASN A 106 18.05 -0.95 -3.99
C ASN A 106 16.76 -1.35 -4.74
N LYS A 107 16.03 -2.35 -4.24
CA LYS A 107 14.76 -2.78 -4.83
C LYS A 107 13.69 -1.69 -4.79
N ALA A 108 13.56 -0.96 -3.68
CA ALA A 108 12.64 0.17 -3.56
C ALA A 108 13.04 1.31 -4.50
N SER A 109 14.31 1.67 -4.54
CA SER A 109 14.85 2.75 -5.39
C SER A 109 14.61 2.49 -6.88
N THR A 110 14.86 1.26 -7.34
CA THR A 110 14.60 0.88 -8.75
C THR A 110 13.10 0.87 -9.07
N ALA A 111 12.25 0.57 -8.10
CA ALA A 111 10.80 0.58 -8.24
C ALA A 111 10.16 1.99 -8.18
N LEU A 112 10.87 3.01 -7.68
CA LEU A 112 10.36 4.39 -7.61
C LEU A 112 9.90 4.91 -8.98
N THR A 113 10.62 4.58 -10.05
CA THR A 113 10.23 5.00 -11.41
C THR A 113 8.90 4.38 -11.84
N VAL A 114 8.65 3.13 -11.44
CA VAL A 114 7.38 2.44 -11.71
C VAL A 114 6.24 3.09 -10.92
N TRP A 115 6.48 3.39 -9.64
CA TRP A 115 5.52 4.10 -8.81
C TRP A 115 5.19 5.49 -9.37
N LYS A 116 6.19 6.30 -9.74
CA LYS A 116 5.99 7.64 -10.32
C LYS A 116 5.10 7.58 -11.57
N ARG A 117 5.32 6.61 -12.46
CA ARG A 117 4.48 6.42 -13.66
C ARG A 117 3.05 6.03 -13.32
N ALA A 118 2.86 5.16 -12.33
CA ALA A 118 1.54 4.81 -11.85
C ALA A 118 0.83 6.03 -11.25
N ASP A 119 1.54 6.81 -10.45
CA ASP A 119 1.02 7.99 -9.75
C ASP A 119 0.59 9.10 -10.71
N VAL A 120 1.42 9.43 -11.71
CA VAL A 120 1.07 10.42 -12.75
C VAL A 120 -0.17 9.99 -13.55
N SER A 121 -0.38 8.70 -13.76
CA SER A 121 -1.48 8.18 -14.58
C SER A 121 -2.73 7.77 -13.80
N VAL A 122 -2.74 7.91 -12.46
CA VAL A 122 -3.89 7.50 -11.62
C VAL A 122 -5.02 8.53 -11.63
N GLU A 123 -4.72 9.79 -11.98
CA GLU A 123 -5.65 10.92 -11.88
C GLU A 123 -7.01 10.69 -12.57
N PRO A 124 -7.10 10.13 -13.80
CA PRO A 124 -8.39 9.82 -14.42
C PRO A 124 -9.24 8.84 -13.61
N ILE A 125 -8.60 7.91 -12.88
CA ILE A 125 -9.28 6.93 -12.02
C ILE A 125 -9.82 7.63 -10.79
N LEU A 126 -9.02 8.50 -10.15
CA LEU A 126 -9.45 9.26 -8.97
C LEU A 126 -10.65 10.16 -9.28
N ARG A 127 -10.61 10.87 -10.42
CA ARG A 127 -11.72 11.74 -10.88
C ARG A 127 -13.05 11.02 -11.02
N ARG A 128 -13.05 9.76 -11.48
CA ARG A 128 -14.27 8.92 -11.58
C ARG A 128 -14.97 8.76 -10.23
N PHE A 129 -14.22 8.86 -9.12
CA PHE A 129 -14.74 8.73 -7.77
C PHE A 129 -14.81 10.06 -7.01
N GLY A 130 -14.58 11.20 -7.69
CA GLY A 130 -14.53 12.52 -7.05
C GLY A 130 -13.34 12.69 -6.09
N LEU A 131 -12.28 11.91 -6.29
CA LEU A 131 -11.04 12.00 -5.54
C LEU A 131 -9.99 12.77 -6.37
N GLN A 132 -9.02 13.35 -5.68
CA GLN A 132 -7.87 14.01 -6.28
C GLN A 132 -6.60 13.53 -5.60
N SER A 133 -5.53 13.35 -6.37
CA SER A 133 -4.22 13.12 -5.75
C SER A 133 -3.81 14.40 -5.03
N ARG A 134 -3.39 14.30 -3.78
CA ARG A 134 -2.71 15.42 -3.12
C ARG A 134 -1.28 15.40 -3.62
N PRO A 135 -0.80 16.42 -4.36
CA PRO A 135 0.58 16.45 -4.79
C PRO A 135 1.46 16.40 -3.53
N MET A 136 2.35 15.41 -3.48
CA MET A 136 3.40 15.36 -2.48
C MET A 136 4.35 16.52 -2.80
N VAL A 137 4.10 17.69 -2.20
CA VAL A 137 5.08 18.77 -2.18
C VAL A 137 6.29 18.18 -1.46
N LEU A 138 7.33 17.88 -2.24
CA LEU A 138 8.65 17.57 -1.71
C LEU A 138 9.16 18.84 -1.04
N THR A 139 8.82 19.04 0.23
CA THR A 139 9.49 20.03 1.06
C THR A 139 10.96 19.58 1.15
N LYS A 140 11.83 20.39 0.53
CA LYS A 140 13.28 20.30 0.68
C LYS A 140 13.68 20.54 2.13
#